data_AF-X0B2B9-F1
#
_entry.id   AF-X0B2B9-F1
#
_cell.length_a   1.000
_cell.length_b   1.000
_cell.length_c   1.000
_cell.angle_alpha   90.00
_cell.angle_beta   90.00
_cell.angle_gamma   90.00
#
_symmetry.space_group_name_H-M   'P 1'
#
loop_
_entity.id
_entity.type
_entity.pdbx_description
1 polymer ?
#
loop_
_entity_poly.entity_id
_entity_poly.type
_entity_poly.pdbx_seq_one_letter_code
_entity_poly.pdbx_strand_id
1 'polypeptide(L)'
;MRFLTLLAFVSIALALATKPIQPTKPIQLGTEQDAIDPSLEPIPRDGIENKDPRSVKVVRSDVKAPDGGLVKRLDGIAVPYNVADPQQLLLAGVTVTFIMVGKWVKEGGHNVYRHICNGVSFYNPTSTRKVVTLVANGARLLVNQPLSEHRVDGYRGDLGKTVEIIVGNA
;
A
#
# COMPACT_ATOMS: atom_id res chain seq x y z
N MET A 1 23.76 59.29 -2.11
CA MET A 1 22.84 59.09 -3.27
C MET A 1 22.29 57.67 -3.17
N ARG A 2 20.98 57.52 -2.96
CA ARG A 2 20.30 56.23 -2.69
C ARG A 2 19.49 55.82 -3.92
N PHE A 3 19.52 54.53 -4.24
CA PHE A 3 19.05 53.95 -5.50
C PHE A 3 17.51 53.85 -5.59
N LEU A 4 17.03 54.32 -6.75
CA LEU A 4 15.84 54.00 -7.54
C LEU A 4 14.69 53.17 -6.93
N THR A 5 13.52 53.81 -6.88
CA THR A 5 12.20 53.26 -6.63
C THR A 5 11.44 52.90 -7.91
N LEU A 6 10.53 51.92 -7.73
CA LEU A 6 9.24 51.70 -8.42
C LEU A 6 9.24 51.04 -9.80
N LEU A 7 8.77 49.78 -9.81
CA LEU A 7 8.36 49.04 -11.00
C LEU A 7 6.87 48.65 -10.91
N ALA A 8 6.12 49.19 -11.87
CA ALA A 8 4.90 48.76 -12.56
C ALA A 8 3.72 48.09 -11.81
N PHE A 9 2.58 48.80 -11.85
CA PHE A 9 1.21 48.28 -11.87
C PHE A 9 0.93 47.47 -13.15
N VAL A 10 0.00 46.51 -13.09
CA VAL A 10 -1.25 46.45 -13.90
C VAL A 10 -2.12 45.27 -13.46
N SER A 11 -3.38 45.61 -13.20
CA SER A 11 -4.54 44.78 -12.86
C SER A 11 -5.03 43.91 -14.02
N ILE A 12 -5.90 42.92 -13.77
CA ILE A 12 -7.14 42.65 -14.53
C ILE A 12 -8.06 41.73 -13.69
N ALA A 13 -9.31 42.16 -13.58
CA ALA A 13 -10.45 41.48 -12.95
C ALA A 13 -11.13 40.50 -13.91
N LEU A 14 -11.91 39.53 -13.42
CA LEU A 14 -13.35 39.44 -13.72
C LEU A 14 -14.05 38.33 -12.91
N ALA A 15 -15.18 38.72 -12.32
CA ALA A 15 -16.21 37.84 -11.78
C ALA A 15 -17.00 37.16 -12.91
N LEU A 16 -17.79 36.12 -12.59
CA LEU A 16 -19.22 36.08 -12.93
C LEU A 16 -19.95 34.92 -12.23
N ALA A 17 -21.13 35.24 -11.73
CA ALA A 17 -22.10 34.36 -11.09
C ALA A 17 -23.06 33.75 -12.12
N THR A 18 -23.53 32.51 -11.91
CA THR A 18 -24.86 32.03 -12.38
C THR A 18 -25.29 30.75 -11.63
N LYS A 19 -26.39 30.84 -10.86
CA LYS A 19 -27.45 29.82 -10.64
C LYS A 19 -28.67 30.31 -11.47
N PRO A 20 -29.81 29.60 -11.72
CA PRO A 20 -30.38 28.36 -11.16
C PRO A 20 -30.99 27.41 -12.25
N ILE A 21 -31.62 26.25 -11.97
CA ILE A 21 -33.10 26.04 -11.91
C ILE A 21 -33.38 24.52 -11.77
N GLN A 22 -34.30 24.14 -10.89
CA GLN A 22 -35.01 22.85 -10.87
C GLN A 22 -36.31 22.96 -11.69
N PRO A 23 -36.80 21.85 -12.29
CA PRO A 23 -38.23 21.56 -12.19
C PRO A 23 -38.57 20.07 -11.92
N THR A 24 -39.34 19.86 -10.84
CA THR A 24 -40.60 19.11 -10.74
C THR A 24 -40.72 17.64 -11.23
N LYS A 25 -40.79 16.71 -10.25
CA LYS A 25 -41.71 15.53 -10.01
C LYS A 25 -42.26 14.68 -11.18
N PRO A 26 -42.82 13.45 -10.96
CA PRO A 26 -42.80 12.52 -9.80
C PRO A 26 -42.44 11.07 -10.21
N ILE A 27 -41.95 10.19 -9.32
CA ILE A 27 -41.93 8.74 -9.64
C ILE A 27 -42.55 7.94 -8.49
N GLN A 28 -43.60 7.22 -8.88
CA GLN A 28 -44.33 6.23 -8.13
C GLN A 28 -43.53 4.93 -8.05
N LEU A 29 -43.82 4.21 -6.98
CA LEU A 29 -43.58 2.81 -6.71
C LEU A 29 -43.73 1.90 -7.95
N GLY A 30 -42.77 1.00 -8.21
CA GLY A 30 -43.02 -0.18 -9.06
C GLY A 30 -41.84 -0.67 -9.89
N THR A 31 -41.27 -1.79 -9.43
CA THR A 31 -40.90 -2.98 -10.22
C THR A 31 -39.77 -2.89 -11.27
N GLU A 32 -38.71 -3.65 -10.99
CA GLU A 32 -37.83 -4.41 -11.90
C GLU A 32 -37.66 -3.90 -13.34
N GLN A 33 -36.44 -3.50 -13.70
CA GLN A 33 -35.64 -4.14 -14.76
C GLN A 33 -34.26 -3.47 -14.84
N ASP A 34 -33.22 -4.27 -15.04
CA ASP A 34 -31.84 -3.88 -15.32
C ASP A 34 -31.70 -2.66 -16.25
N ALA A 35 -30.98 -1.65 -15.77
CA ALA A 35 -30.25 -0.71 -16.61
C ALA A 35 -28.96 -0.30 -15.87
N ILE A 36 -27.86 -0.95 -16.25
CA ILE A 36 -26.50 -0.61 -15.84
C ILE A 36 -26.17 0.76 -16.45
N ASP A 37 -25.92 1.75 -15.58
CA ASP A 37 -25.32 3.04 -15.96
C ASP A 37 -23.86 2.77 -16.41
N PRO A 38 -23.47 3.10 -17.65
CA PRO A 38 -22.10 2.85 -18.13
C PRO A 38 -21.06 3.84 -17.59
N SER A 39 -21.39 4.70 -16.63
CA SER A 39 -20.49 5.75 -16.12
C SER A 39 -19.91 5.50 -14.72
N LEU A 40 -20.23 4.39 -14.05
CA LEU A 40 -19.68 4.09 -12.73
C LEU A 40 -18.88 2.80 -12.81
N GLU A 41 -17.56 2.94 -12.95
CA GLU A 41 -16.65 1.81 -12.74
C GLU A 41 -16.91 1.22 -11.35
N PRO A 42 -17.27 -0.08 -11.25
CA PRO A 42 -17.36 -0.74 -9.98
C PRO A 42 -15.97 -0.74 -9.35
N ILE A 43 -15.79 0.03 -8.26
CA ILE A 43 -14.63 -0.13 -7.39
C ILE A 43 -14.64 -1.60 -6.95
N PRO A 44 -13.61 -2.41 -7.25
CA PRO A 44 -13.56 -3.78 -6.77
C PRO A 44 -13.48 -3.73 -5.25
N ARG A 45 -14.61 -3.92 -4.58
CA ARG A 45 -14.60 -4.47 -3.22
C ARG A 45 -14.28 -5.94 -3.38
N ASP A 46 -12.99 -6.25 -3.53
CA ASP A 46 -12.52 -7.59 -3.22
C ASP A 46 -12.89 -7.84 -1.76
N GLY A 47 -13.88 -8.72 -1.59
CA GLY A 47 -14.34 -9.17 -0.29
C GLY A 47 -13.14 -9.67 0.50
N ILE A 48 -12.80 -8.93 1.55
CA ILE A 48 -11.97 -9.47 2.63
C ILE A 48 -12.89 -10.41 3.40
N GLU A 49 -13.10 -11.58 2.83
CA GLU A 49 -13.84 -12.67 3.44
C GLU A 49 -12.95 -13.34 4.50
N ASN A 50 -13.46 -13.35 5.74
CA ASN A 50 -13.07 -14.12 6.94
C ASN A 50 -11.57 -14.32 7.24
N LYS A 51 -11.00 -13.61 8.24
CA LYS A 51 -11.15 -13.81 9.71
C LYS A 51 -10.50 -15.10 10.24
N ASP A 52 -9.18 -15.19 10.07
CA ASP A 52 -8.29 -15.83 11.04
C ASP A 52 -7.00 -15.00 11.12
N PRO A 53 -6.67 -14.36 12.26
CA PRO A 53 -5.41 -13.59 12.43
C PRO A 53 -4.15 -14.47 12.31
N ARG A 54 -4.29 -15.80 12.22
CA ARG A 54 -3.18 -16.75 11.99
C ARG A 54 -3.16 -17.36 10.59
N SER A 55 -4.06 -16.97 9.69
CA SER A 55 -4.04 -17.47 8.32
C SER A 55 -2.87 -16.86 7.54
N VAL A 56 -1.85 -17.67 7.27
CA VAL A 56 -0.73 -17.25 6.42
C VAL A 56 -1.25 -17.07 5.00
N LYS A 57 -1.26 -15.83 4.51
CA LYS A 57 -1.69 -15.53 3.14
C LYS A 57 -0.63 -16.03 2.15
N VAL A 58 -0.97 -17.03 1.34
CA VAL A 58 -0.11 -17.52 0.25
C VAL A 58 -0.40 -16.66 -0.98
N VAL A 59 0.60 -15.96 -1.52
CA VAL A 59 0.38 -15.02 -2.63
C VAL A 59 1.11 -15.47 -3.91
N ARG A 60 0.40 -15.45 -5.05
CA ARG A 60 0.93 -15.88 -6.36
C ARG A 60 1.02 -14.75 -7.40
N SER A 61 2.24 -14.27 -7.69
CA SER A 61 2.62 -13.63 -8.97
C SER A 61 4.10 -13.96 -9.27
N ASP A 62 4.37 -14.78 -10.29
CA ASP A 62 5.71 -15.18 -10.74
C ASP A 62 6.10 -14.41 -12.01
N VAL A 63 7.37 -14.04 -12.13
CA VAL A 63 7.96 -13.49 -13.37
C VAL A 63 9.28 -14.23 -13.64
N LYS A 64 9.55 -14.51 -14.92
CA LYS A 64 10.84 -15.06 -15.34
C LYS A 64 11.92 -14.01 -15.13
N ALA A 65 12.96 -14.35 -14.38
CA ALA A 65 14.08 -13.48 -14.10
C ALA A 65 14.91 -13.25 -15.38
N PRO A 66 15.59 -12.10 -15.51
CA PRO A 66 16.45 -11.79 -16.66
C PRO A 66 17.57 -12.82 -16.90
N ASP A 67 18.00 -13.52 -15.85
CA ASP A 67 19.05 -14.55 -15.86
C ASP A 67 18.51 -15.98 -16.05
N GLY A 68 17.19 -16.14 -16.29
CA GLY A 68 16.56 -17.44 -16.51
C GLY A 68 16.03 -18.13 -15.26
N GLY A 69 16.15 -17.53 -14.07
CA GLY A 69 15.55 -18.03 -12.82
C GLY A 69 14.04 -17.74 -12.69
N LEU A 70 13.35 -18.43 -11.78
CA LEU A 70 11.99 -18.05 -11.35
C LEU A 70 12.08 -17.05 -10.19
N VAL A 71 11.39 -15.91 -10.33
CA VAL A 71 11.28 -14.89 -9.29
C VAL A 71 9.81 -14.66 -8.95
N LYS A 72 9.52 -14.65 -7.64
CA LYS A 72 8.21 -14.27 -7.13
C LYS A 72 8.20 -12.79 -6.81
N ARG A 73 7.20 -12.07 -7.29
CA ARG A 73 7.03 -10.64 -7.00
C ARG A 73 5.68 -10.39 -6.39
N LEU A 74 5.64 -9.51 -5.40
CA LEU A 74 4.41 -8.97 -4.91
C LEU A 74 4.58 -7.47 -4.68
N ASP A 75 3.84 -6.69 -5.46
CA ASP A 75 3.89 -5.24 -5.45
C ASP A 75 2.70 -4.67 -4.71
N GLY A 76 2.87 -3.48 -4.14
CA GLY A 76 1.78 -2.76 -3.50
C GLY A 76 1.19 -3.48 -2.27
N ILE A 77 1.97 -4.30 -1.57
CA ILE A 77 1.52 -4.97 -0.35
C ILE A 77 1.18 -3.90 0.68
N ALA A 78 -0.09 -3.81 1.06
CA ALA A 78 -0.51 -2.92 2.13
C ALA A 78 0.21 -3.29 3.42
N VAL A 79 0.92 -2.31 4.00
CA VAL A 79 1.56 -2.47 5.31
C VAL A 79 0.46 -2.51 6.35
N PRO A 80 0.42 -3.55 7.21
CA PRO A 80 -0.59 -3.65 8.26
C PRO A 80 -0.58 -2.41 9.16
N TYR A 81 -1.78 -1.93 9.50
CA TYR A 81 -1.97 -0.73 10.31
C TYR A 81 -3.04 -0.95 11.35
N ASN A 82 -2.77 -0.48 12.57
CA ASN A 82 -3.65 -0.58 13.73
C ASN A 82 -4.03 -2.02 14.12
N VAL A 83 -3.11 -2.97 13.90
CA VAL A 83 -3.21 -4.37 14.32
C VAL A 83 -2.07 -4.66 15.31
N ALA A 84 -2.41 -5.20 16.49
CA ALA A 84 -1.42 -5.45 17.54
C ALA A 84 -0.51 -6.64 17.23
N ASP A 85 -1.10 -7.70 16.67
CA ASP A 85 -0.38 -8.94 16.37
C ASP A 85 0.46 -8.81 15.09
N PRO A 86 1.67 -9.40 15.06
CA PRO A 86 2.45 -9.55 13.83
C PRO A 86 1.62 -10.19 12.73
N GLN A 87 1.73 -9.66 11.51
CA GLN A 87 1.04 -10.21 10.35
C GLN A 87 2.03 -10.98 9.49
N GLN A 88 1.59 -12.12 8.95
CA GLN A 88 2.45 -13.01 8.17
C GLN A 88 1.88 -13.29 6.79
N LEU A 89 2.76 -13.44 5.81
CA LEU A 89 2.44 -13.96 4.50
C LEU A 89 3.55 -14.89 4.01
N LEU A 90 3.19 -15.84 3.14
CA LEU A 90 4.13 -16.75 2.50
C LEU A 90 4.34 -16.33 1.05
N LEU A 91 5.60 -16.05 0.70
CA LEU A 91 6.01 -15.61 -0.63
C LEU A 91 7.20 -16.46 -1.11
N ALA A 92 7.00 -17.25 -2.17
CA ALA A 92 8.04 -18.12 -2.76
C ALA A 92 8.71 -19.09 -1.77
N GLY A 93 7.97 -19.55 -0.76
CA GLY A 93 8.51 -20.39 0.31
C GLY A 93 9.23 -19.61 1.42
N VAL A 94 9.34 -18.29 1.34
CA VAL A 94 9.84 -17.41 2.40
C VAL A 94 8.66 -16.88 3.22
N THR A 95 8.72 -17.04 4.54
CA THR A 95 7.77 -16.43 5.46
C THR A 95 8.16 -14.98 5.69
N VAL A 96 7.27 -14.06 5.34
CA VAL A 96 7.41 -12.63 5.56
C VAL A 96 6.58 -12.24 6.78
N THR A 97 7.18 -11.59 7.77
CA THR A 97 6.49 -11.15 9.00
C THR A 97 6.61 -9.65 9.18
N PHE A 98 5.48 -8.95 9.24
CA PHE A 98 5.39 -7.54 9.61
C PHE A 98 5.40 -7.40 11.12
N ILE A 99 6.31 -6.56 11.62
CA ILE A 99 6.58 -6.46 13.05
C ILE A 99 5.92 -5.19 13.57
N MET A 100 4.90 -5.40 14.41
CA MET A 100 4.02 -4.35 14.91
C MET A 100 4.53 -3.80 16.24
N VAL A 101 4.43 -2.49 16.44
CA VAL A 101 4.74 -1.81 17.70
C VAL A 101 3.67 -0.78 18.03
N GLY A 102 3.37 -0.61 19.32
CA GLY A 102 2.50 0.46 19.78
C GLY A 102 3.21 1.82 19.77
N LYS A 103 2.53 2.85 19.27
CA LYS A 103 3.04 4.22 19.18
C LYS A 103 1.90 5.23 19.38
N TRP A 104 2.18 6.29 20.12
CA TRP A 104 1.33 7.47 20.15
C TRP A 104 1.54 8.31 18.88
N VAL A 105 0.48 8.55 18.13
CA VAL A 105 0.49 9.36 16.91
C VAL A 105 -0.42 10.58 17.09
N LYS A 106 -0.05 11.70 16.45
CA LYS A 106 -0.84 12.93 16.49
C LYS A 106 -1.84 12.92 15.33
N GLU A 107 -3.13 12.94 15.65
CA GLU A 107 -4.22 12.93 14.68
C GLU A 107 -5.27 13.95 15.07
N GLY A 108 -5.62 14.85 14.15
CA GLY A 108 -6.63 15.88 14.41
C GLY A 108 -6.33 16.77 15.63
N GLY A 109 -5.06 16.93 16.00
CA GLY A 109 -4.65 17.71 17.18
C GLY A 109 -4.57 16.93 18.50
N HIS A 110 -4.99 15.66 18.53
CA HIS A 110 -4.97 14.80 19.71
C HIS A 110 -3.96 13.65 19.57
N ASN A 111 -3.51 13.10 20.70
CA ASN A 111 -2.66 11.91 20.73
C ASN A 111 -3.53 10.66 20.72
N VAL A 112 -3.32 9.77 19.75
CA VAL A 112 -4.03 8.49 19.63
C VAL A 112 -2.99 7.37 19.71
N TYR A 113 -3.25 6.36 20.54
CA TYR A 113 -2.39 5.18 20.59
C TYR A 113 -2.77 4.23 19.45
N ARG A 114 -1.78 3.83 18.65
CA ARG A 114 -1.97 2.94 17.51
C ARG A 114 -0.86 1.91 17.41
N HIS A 115 -1.16 0.78 16.81
CA HIS A 115 -0.15 -0.17 16.40
C HIS A 115 0.31 0.12 14.97
N ILE A 116 1.60 0.34 14.80
CA ILE A 116 2.21 0.61 13.50
C ILE A 116 3.24 -0.46 13.17
N CYS A 117 3.46 -0.72 11.88
CA CYS A 117 4.55 -1.57 11.46
C CYS A 117 5.90 -0.85 11.63
N ASN A 118 6.88 -1.50 12.26
CA ASN A 118 8.23 -0.98 12.50
C ASN A 118 9.31 -1.88 11.84
N GLY A 119 8.91 -2.57 10.78
CA GLY A 119 9.82 -3.37 9.99
C GLY A 119 9.22 -4.71 9.58
N VAL A 120 10.04 -5.45 8.85
CA VAL A 120 9.68 -6.73 8.26
C VAL A 120 10.83 -7.71 8.44
N SER A 121 10.51 -8.95 8.77
CA SER A 121 11.48 -10.05 8.76
C SER A 121 11.11 -11.11 7.72
N PHE A 122 12.12 -11.81 7.25
CA PHE A 122 12.08 -12.86 6.26
C PHE A 122 12.70 -14.10 6.88
N TYR A 123 11.98 -15.22 6.82
CA TYR A 123 12.45 -16.52 7.25
C TYR A 123 12.40 -17.49 6.07
N ASN A 124 13.53 -18.16 5.80
CA ASN A 124 13.60 -19.18 4.76
C ASN A 124 13.53 -20.58 5.39
N PRO A 125 12.34 -21.20 5.48
CA PRO A 125 12.20 -22.59 5.90
C PRO A 125 12.64 -23.61 4.84
N THR A 126 13.00 -23.18 3.63
CA THR A 126 13.32 -24.10 2.52
C THR A 126 14.79 -24.53 2.55
N SER A 127 15.08 -25.66 1.93
CA SER A 127 16.44 -26.17 1.70
C SER A 127 17.14 -25.51 0.51
N THR A 128 16.59 -24.43 -0.04
CA THR A 128 17.17 -23.69 -1.16
C THR A 128 17.48 -22.29 -0.70
N ARG A 129 18.69 -21.80 -1.00
CA ARG A 129 19.04 -20.40 -0.72
C ARG A 129 18.15 -19.47 -1.52
N LYS A 130 17.72 -18.40 -0.87
CA LYS A 130 16.89 -17.35 -1.48
C LYS A 130 17.62 -16.04 -1.46
N VAL A 131 17.21 -15.12 -2.32
CA VAL A 131 17.53 -13.70 -2.21
C VAL A 131 16.25 -12.92 -2.07
N VAL A 132 16.28 -11.85 -1.27
CA VAL A 132 15.14 -10.97 -1.04
C VAL A 132 15.51 -9.54 -1.38
N THR A 133 14.65 -8.87 -2.15
CA THR A 133 14.68 -7.42 -2.32
C THR A 133 13.41 -6.84 -1.72
N LEU A 134 13.57 -5.79 -0.92
CA LEU A 134 12.49 -5.04 -0.28
C LEU A 134 12.53 -3.60 -0.78
N VAL A 135 11.42 -3.13 -1.33
CA VAL A 135 11.23 -1.73 -1.73
C VAL A 135 10.11 -1.13 -0.92
N ALA A 136 10.35 0.04 -0.32
CA ALA A 136 9.36 0.79 0.43
C ALA A 136 9.57 2.28 0.19
N ASN A 137 8.48 3.05 0.08
CA ASN A 137 8.56 4.50 -0.16
C ASN A 137 9.46 4.89 -1.35
N GLY A 138 9.48 4.06 -2.41
CA GLY A 138 10.34 4.27 -3.59
C GLY A 138 11.83 3.97 -3.39
N ALA A 139 12.25 3.55 -2.18
CA ALA A 139 13.63 3.21 -1.86
C ALA A 139 13.82 1.69 -1.75
N ARG A 140 14.95 1.18 -2.29
CA ARG A 140 15.36 -0.22 -2.10
C ARG A 140 16.03 -0.34 -0.73
N LEU A 141 15.30 -0.86 0.24
CA LEU A 141 15.77 -1.02 1.62
C LEU A 141 16.66 -2.26 1.79
N LEU A 142 16.37 -3.31 1.03
CA LEU A 142 17.21 -4.51 0.89
C LEU A 142 17.38 -4.79 -0.59
N VAL A 143 18.60 -5.13 -1.02
CA VAL A 143 18.92 -5.43 -2.43
C VAL A 143 19.57 -6.79 -2.51
N ASN A 144 18.86 -7.76 -3.10
CA ASN A 144 19.32 -9.14 -3.26
C ASN A 144 19.94 -9.72 -1.97
N GLN A 145 19.32 -9.42 -0.83
CA GLN A 145 19.82 -9.84 0.47
C GLN A 145 19.78 -11.38 0.54
N PRO A 146 20.93 -12.05 0.72
CA PRO A 146 20.99 -13.50 0.75
C PRO A 146 20.33 -14.04 2.02
N LEU A 147 19.42 -14.99 1.84
CA LEU A 147 18.66 -15.65 2.89
C LEU A 147 18.90 -17.17 2.83
N SER A 148 19.92 -17.61 3.58
CA SER A 148 20.28 -19.01 3.75
C SER A 148 19.15 -19.84 4.39
N GLU A 149 19.28 -21.16 4.34
CA GLU A 149 18.34 -22.10 4.98
C GLU A 149 18.21 -21.80 6.47
N HIS A 150 16.97 -21.81 6.97
CA HIS A 150 16.57 -21.47 8.34
C HIS A 150 17.06 -20.10 8.85
N ARG A 151 17.55 -19.23 7.96
CA ARG A 151 17.98 -17.88 8.33
C ARG A 151 16.78 -16.97 8.49
N VAL A 152 16.84 -16.14 9.53
CA VAL A 152 15.98 -14.98 9.69
C VAL A 152 16.82 -13.73 9.41
N ASP A 153 16.30 -12.86 8.54
CA ASP A 153 16.88 -11.54 8.27
C ASP A 153 15.76 -10.51 8.11
N GLY A 154 16.05 -9.22 8.08
CA GLY A 154 14.99 -8.22 7.98
C GLY A 154 15.44 -6.78 7.95
N TYR A 155 14.45 -5.91 7.87
CA TYR A 155 14.59 -4.47 7.92
C TYR A 155 13.84 -3.91 9.13
N ARG A 156 14.46 -2.92 9.80
CA ARG A 156 13.86 -2.15 10.90
C ARG A 156 13.72 -0.70 10.47
N GLY A 157 12.51 -0.17 10.60
CA GLY A 157 12.21 1.20 10.23
C GLY A 157 10.82 1.35 9.63
N ASP A 158 10.54 2.57 9.18
CA ASP A 158 9.27 2.93 8.56
C ASP A 158 9.19 2.37 7.14
N LEU A 159 8.17 1.56 6.89
CA LEU A 159 7.88 0.95 5.58
C LEU A 159 6.88 1.78 4.75
N GLY A 160 6.34 2.86 5.32
CA GLY A 160 5.24 3.60 4.71
C GLY A 160 3.95 2.80 4.63
N LYS A 161 3.13 3.09 3.61
CA LYS A 161 1.80 2.48 3.44
C LYS A 161 1.83 1.18 2.66
N THR A 162 2.77 1.05 1.73
CA THR A 162 2.86 -0.09 0.80
C THR A 162 4.31 -0.48 0.57
N VAL A 163 4.55 -1.77 0.39
CA VAL A 163 5.87 -2.32 0.06
C VAL A 163 5.81 -3.22 -1.17
N GLU A 164 6.95 -3.36 -1.84
CA GLU A 164 7.19 -4.39 -2.85
C GLU A 164 8.21 -5.38 -2.33
N ILE A 165 7.94 -6.67 -2.52
CA ILE A 165 8.82 -7.75 -2.11
C ILE A 165 9.08 -8.66 -3.31
N ILE A 166 10.35 -8.91 -3.56
CA ILE A 166 10.82 -9.77 -4.64
C ILE A 166 11.65 -10.88 -4.00
N VAL A 167 11.32 -12.14 -4.31
CA VAL A 167 12.04 -13.32 -3.83
C VAL A 167 12.54 -14.12 -5.03
N GLY A 168 13.85 -14.32 -5.08
CA GLY A 168 14.51 -15.15 -6.08
C GLY A 168 15.19 -16.37 -5.47
N ASN A 169 15.50 -17.36 -6.31
CA ASN A 169 16.47 -18.40 -5.96
C ASN A 169 17.89 -17.83 -6.09
N ALA A 170 18.77 -18.22 -5.17
CA ALA A 170 20.19 -17.84 -5.16
C ALA A 170 21.06 -18.97 -5.72
#